data_AF-T1JDQ6-F1
#
_entry.id   AF-T1JDQ6-F1
#
_cell.length_a   1.000
_cell.length_b   1.000
_cell.length_c   1.000
_cell.angle_alpha   90.00
_cell.angle_beta   90.00
_cell.angle_gamma   90.00
#
_symmetry.space_group_name_H-M   'P 1'
#
loop_
_entity.id
_entity.type
_entity.pdbx_description
1 polymer ?
#
loop_
_entity_poly.entity_id
_entity_poly.type
_entity_poly.pdbx_seq_one_letter_code
_entity_poly.pdbx_strand_id
1 'polypeptide(L)'
;MTSVVAYVYKLNSIYLSGRWRIFQRPIKANVETIDVMVKACVCLHNYLMTNELGLPRHKHIYNPVGMMDEDDSGNVVMGQWRETTRADTGLQNLGRRVGSNRCSNDASLLRDQMAEYFFHVQIFPWQAAYVNRSS
;
A
#
# COMPACT_ATOMS: atom_id res chain seq x y z
N MET A 1 3.36 10.71 13.90
CA MET A 1 4.05 10.90 12.60
C MET A 1 4.46 9.59 11.93
N THR A 2 4.84 8.54 12.67
CA THR A 2 5.21 7.22 12.12
C THR A 2 4.06 6.43 11.49
N SER A 3 2.82 6.62 11.96
CA SER A 3 1.64 5.88 11.47
C SER A 3 1.23 6.25 10.04
N VAL A 4 1.42 7.51 9.62
CA VAL A 4 1.11 7.97 8.25
C VAL A 4 2.09 7.35 7.25
N VAL A 5 3.36 7.28 7.64
CA VAL A 5 4.44 6.74 6.81
C VAL A 5 4.25 5.24 6.54
N ALA A 6 3.84 4.45 7.56
CA ALA A 6 3.58 3.01 7.40
C ALA A 6 2.37 2.71 6.49
N TYR A 7 1.30 3.52 6.57
CA TYR A 7 0.15 3.41 5.68
C TYR A 7 0.52 3.78 4.24
N VAL A 8 1.30 4.84 4.06
CA VAL A 8 1.83 5.24 2.75
C VAL A 8 2.67 4.12 2.14
N TYR A 9 3.58 3.47 2.89
CA TYR A 9 4.38 2.36 2.35
C TYR A 9 3.56 1.13 1.95
N LYS A 10 2.52 0.78 2.72
CA LYS A 10 1.71 -0.43 2.45
C LYS A 10 0.70 -0.22 1.32
N LEU A 11 0.17 1.00 1.16
CA LEU A 11 -0.67 1.39 0.01
C LEU A 11 0.16 1.61 -1.26
N ASN A 12 1.38 2.13 -1.14
CA ASN A 12 2.27 2.37 -2.29
C ASN A 12 2.72 1.07 -2.98
N SER A 13 2.88 -0.03 -2.22
CA SER A 13 3.39 -1.29 -2.78
C SER A 13 2.48 -1.90 -3.86
N ILE A 14 1.16 -1.70 -3.77
CA ILE A 14 0.20 -2.30 -4.71
C ILE A 14 -0.02 -1.37 -5.92
N TYR A 15 0.01 -0.06 -5.71
CA TYR A 15 -0.11 0.93 -6.77
C TYR A 15 1.12 0.95 -7.69
N LEU A 16 2.32 0.80 -7.13
CA LEU A 16 3.56 0.68 -7.90
C LEU A 16 3.50 -0.51 -8.86
N SER A 17 3.01 -1.68 -8.43
CA SER A 17 2.89 -2.84 -9.32
C SER A 17 1.85 -2.67 -10.43
N GLY A 18 0.71 -2.02 -10.15
CA GLY A 18 -0.36 -1.84 -11.14
C GLY A 18 -0.09 -0.75 -12.18
N ARG A 19 0.80 0.21 -11.87
CA ARG A 19 1.16 1.31 -12.79
C ARG A 19 2.44 1.08 -13.57
N TRP A 20 3.40 0.38 -12.96
CA TRP A 20 4.74 0.31 -13.52
C TRP A 20 4.95 -1.04 -14.18
N ARG A 21 4.92 -1.03 -15.52
CA ARG A 21 5.14 -2.21 -16.37
C ARG A 21 6.40 -2.99 -16.03
N ILE A 22 7.40 -2.35 -15.42
CA ILE A 22 8.63 -3.01 -15.00
C ILE A 22 8.40 -4.12 -13.97
N PHE A 23 7.38 -3.99 -13.11
CA PHE A 23 7.01 -5.00 -12.12
C PHE A 23 5.98 -6.01 -12.64
N GLN A 24 5.43 -5.77 -13.84
CA GLN A 24 4.44 -6.66 -14.48
C GLN A 24 5.09 -7.83 -15.21
N ARG A 25 6.42 -7.84 -15.35
CA ARG A 25 7.18 -8.89 -16.02
C ARG A 25 8.33 -9.38 -15.14
N PRO A 26 8.75 -10.65 -15.27
CA PRO A 26 9.94 -11.14 -14.59
C PRO A 26 11.17 -10.31 -14.94
N ILE A 27 11.82 -9.77 -13.91
CA ILE A 27 13.02 -8.93 -14.06
C ILE A 27 14.24 -9.86 -14.03
N LYS A 28 15.00 -9.91 -15.13
CA LYS A 28 16.27 -10.63 -15.20
C LYS A 28 17.41 -9.71 -14.77
N ALA A 29 17.62 -9.56 -13.47
CA ALA A 29 18.70 -8.79 -12.89
C ALA A 29 19.18 -9.43 -11.57
N ASN A 30 20.37 -9.04 -11.09
CA ASN A 30 20.84 -9.46 -9.77
C ASN A 30 20.06 -8.72 -8.66
N VAL A 31 20.11 -9.24 -7.44
CA VAL A 31 19.33 -8.71 -6.31
C VAL A 31 19.68 -7.26 -6.00
N GLU A 32 20.95 -6.89 -6.07
CA GLU A 32 21.42 -5.51 -5.83
C GLU A 32 20.84 -4.51 -6.84
N THR A 33 20.80 -4.88 -8.12
CA THR A 33 20.19 -4.04 -9.16
C THR A 33 18.69 -3.92 -8.93
N ILE A 34 18.01 -5.02 -8.58
CA ILE A 34 16.57 -4.99 -8.28
C ILE A 34 16.28 -4.06 -7.11
N ASP A 35 17.10 -4.08 -6.05
CA ASP A 35 16.93 -3.20 -4.89
C ASP A 35 17.06 -1.71 -5.29
N VAL A 36 18.07 -1.37 -6.11
CA VAL A 36 18.23 -0.01 -6.65
C VAL A 36 17.03 0.39 -7.54
N MET A 37 16.54 -0.52 -8.38
CA MET A 37 15.38 -0.27 -9.24
C MET A 37 14.12 0.00 -8.41
N VAL A 38 13.85 -0.82 -7.39
CA VAL A 38 12.70 -0.65 -6.50
C VAL A 38 12.78 0.68 -5.77
N LYS A 39 13.95 1.02 -5.21
CA LYS A 39 14.19 2.32 -4.54
C LYS A 39 13.95 3.49 -5.50
N ALA A 40 14.48 3.44 -6.72
CA ALA A 40 14.27 4.48 -7.72
C ALA A 40 12.78 4.64 -8.09
N CYS A 41 12.05 3.54 -8.25
CA CYS A 41 10.61 3.57 -8.55
C CYS A 41 9.81 4.18 -7.39
N VAL A 42 10.14 3.82 -6.14
CA VAL A 42 9.50 4.40 -4.94
C VAL A 42 9.78 5.90 -4.84
N CYS A 43 11.02 6.33 -5.06
CA CYS A 43 11.38 7.75 -5.04
C CYS A 43 10.62 8.54 -6.10
N LEU A 44 10.55 8.04 -7.33
CA LEU A 44 9.84 8.71 -8.42
C LEU A 44 8.31 8.68 -8.20
N HIS A 45 7.75 7.59 -7.67
CA HIS A 45 6.35 7.54 -7.25
C HIS A 45 6.02 8.63 -6.21
N ASN A 46 6.84 8.72 -5.16
CA ASN A 46 6.66 9.73 -4.11
C ASN A 46 6.76 11.15 -4.66
N TYR A 47 7.72 11.41 -5.56
CA TYR A 47 7.87 12.70 -6.23
C TYR A 47 6.61 13.07 -7.03
N LEU A 48 6.11 12.16 -7.87
CA LEU A 48 4.90 12.39 -8.67
C LEU A 48 3.67 12.63 -7.79
N MET A 49 3.46 11.81 -6.76
CA MET A 49 2.36 12.01 -5.80
C MET A 49 2.46 13.36 -5.09
N THR A 50 3.67 13.76 -4.67
CA THR A 50 3.87 15.02 -3.94
C THR A 50 3.56 16.23 -4.81
N ASN A 51 3.92 16.19 -6.09
CA ASN A 51 3.59 17.26 -7.03
C ASN A 51 2.08 17.42 -7.24
N GLU A 52 1.31 16.34 -7.11
CA GLU A 52 -0.15 16.37 -7.28
C GLU A 52 -0.90 16.83 -6.03
N LEU A 53 -0.32 16.70 -4.85
CA LEU A 53 -0.95 17.17 -3.61
C LEU A 53 -1.30 18.67 -3.63
N GLY A 54 -0.52 19.48 -4.36
CA GLY A 54 -0.78 20.90 -4.54
C GLY A 54 -1.81 21.24 -5.62
N LEU A 55 -2.29 20.25 -6.37
CA LEU A 55 -3.21 20.43 -7.49
C LEU A 55 -4.64 20.00 -7.12
N PRO A 56 -5.68 20.65 -7.68
CA PRO A 56 -7.05 20.15 -7.60
C PRO A 56 -7.14 18.70 -8.14
N ARG A 57 -7.96 17.86 -7.50
CA ARG A 57 -8.17 16.43 -7.87
C ARG A 57 -8.40 16.18 -9.36
N HIS A 58 -9.15 17.05 -10.04
CA HIS A 58 -9.44 16.91 -11.48
C HIS A 58 -8.22 17.16 -12.40
N LYS A 59 -7.12 17.69 -11.86
CA LYS A 59 -5.86 17.92 -12.58
C LYS A 59 -4.80 16.84 -12.28
N HIS A 60 -5.14 15.82 -11.49
CA HIS A 60 -4.23 14.71 -11.21
C HIS A 60 -4.11 13.84 -12.46
N ILE A 61 -2.90 13.72 -12.98
CA ILE A 61 -2.53 12.92 -14.16
C ILE A 61 -1.93 11.58 -13.72
N TYR A 62 -1.06 11.63 -12.71
CA TYR A 62 -0.45 10.47 -12.10
C TYR A 62 -1.47 9.71 -11.26
N ASN A 63 -2.24 10.34 -10.37
CA ASN A 63 -3.29 9.66 -9.59
C ASN A 63 -4.70 10.23 -9.87
N PRO A 64 -5.27 10.01 -11.07
CA PRO A 64 -6.60 10.48 -11.42
C PRO A 64 -7.68 9.88 -10.50
N VAL A 65 -8.80 10.60 -10.40
CA VAL A 65 -9.95 10.24 -9.55
C VAL A 65 -10.44 8.82 -9.86
N GLY A 66 -10.74 8.05 -8.81
CA GLY A 66 -11.23 6.67 -8.94
C GLY A 66 -10.15 5.62 -9.22
N MET A 67 -8.86 5.99 -9.29
CA MET A 67 -7.78 5.02 -9.43
C MET A 67 -7.50 4.22 -8.15
N MET A 68 -7.50 4.88 -6.99
CA MET A 68 -7.32 4.25 -5.67
C MET A 68 -8.66 3.94 -5.02
N ASP A 69 -8.62 3.07 -4.02
CA ASP A 69 -9.79 2.82 -3.16
C ASP A 69 -10.10 4.12 -2.40
N GLU A 70 -11.35 4.56 -2.45
CA GLU A 70 -11.84 5.76 -1.77
C GLU A 70 -12.80 5.34 -0.67
N ASP A 71 -12.75 6.02 0.47
CA ASP A 71 -13.75 5.86 1.52
C ASP A 71 -14.85 6.90 1.29
N ASP A 72 -16.00 6.44 0.83
CA ASP A 72 -17.21 7.25 0.80
C ASP A 72 -18.03 6.95 2.06
N SER A 73 -17.76 7.73 3.09
CA SER A 73 -18.54 7.70 4.32
C SER A 73 -18.68 6.27 4.85
N GLY A 74 -17.58 5.56 5.10
CA GLY A 74 -17.58 4.19 5.62
C GLY A 74 -17.81 3.09 4.57
N ASN A 75 -18.12 3.45 3.33
CA ASN A 75 -18.19 2.51 2.21
C ASN A 75 -16.90 2.59 1.41
N VAL A 76 -16.20 1.46 1.29
CA VAL A 76 -15.02 1.37 0.42
C VAL A 76 -15.48 1.33 -1.04
N VAL A 77 -15.27 2.44 -1.76
CA VAL A 77 -15.39 2.53 -3.20
C VAL A 77 -14.12 1.93 -3.81
N MET A 78 -14.28 0.83 -4.54
CA MET A 78 -13.15 0.09 -5.12
C MET A 78 -12.50 0.90 -6.24
N GLY A 79 -11.17 1.06 -6.17
CA GLY A 79 -10.39 1.73 -7.20
C GLY A 79 -10.18 0.89 -8.46
N GLN A 80 -10.01 1.56 -9.59
CA GLN A 80 -9.80 0.93 -10.91
C GLN A 80 -8.47 0.19 -11.05
N TRP A 81 -7.51 0.38 -10.13
CA TRP A 81 -6.21 -0.29 -10.16
C TRP A 81 -6.31 -1.83 -10.25
N ARG A 82 -7.39 -2.41 -9.70
CA ARG A 82 -7.65 -3.86 -9.77
C ARG A 82 -7.91 -4.32 -11.19
N GLU A 83 -8.58 -3.51 -12.00
CA GLU A 83 -8.87 -3.82 -13.39
C GLU A 83 -7.61 -3.74 -14.27
N THR A 84 -6.73 -2.78 -13.98
CA THR A 84 -5.44 -2.63 -14.68
C THR A 84 -4.52 -3.83 -14.44
N THR A 85 -4.63 -4.46 -13.27
CA THR A 85 -3.76 -5.59 -12.85
C THR A 85 -4.39 -6.95 -13.14
N ARG A 86 -5.65 -7.03 -13.61
CA ARG A 86 -6.37 -8.31 -13.83
C ARG A 86 -5.69 -9.24 -14.84
N ALA A 87 -4.99 -8.68 -15.82
CA ALA A 87 -4.27 -9.44 -16.84
C ALA A 87 -2.78 -9.62 -16.54
N ASP A 88 -2.29 -9.10 -15.41
CA ASP A 88 -0.87 -9.19 -15.07
C ASP A 88 -0.47 -10.58 -14.59
N THR A 89 0.66 -11.05 -15.10
CA THR A 89 1.29 -12.33 -14.73
C THR A 89 2.57 -12.13 -13.92
N GLY A 90 2.95 -10.89 -13.62
CA GLY A 90 4.18 -10.57 -12.90
C GLY A 90 4.19 -11.03 -11.43
N LEU A 91 3.03 -10.98 -10.76
CA LEU A 91 2.86 -11.41 -9.37
C LEU A 91 1.77 -12.48 -9.29
N GLN A 92 2.08 -13.68 -9.80
CA GLN A 92 1.17 -14.82 -9.69
C GLN A 92 1.22 -15.45 -8.30
N ASN A 93 0.05 -15.85 -7.80
CA ASN A 93 -0.02 -16.73 -6.65
C ASN A 93 0.64 -18.07 -7.02
N LEU A 94 1.75 -18.40 -6.37
CA LEU A 94 2.55 -19.58 -6.70
C LEU A 94 1.84 -20.91 -6.34
N GLY A 95 0.62 -20.86 -5.77
CA GLY A 95 -0.21 -22.03 -5.44
C GLY A 95 0.35 -22.92 -4.32
N ARG A 96 1.65 -22.81 -4.06
CA ARG A 96 2.42 -23.56 -3.07
C ARG A 96 3.12 -22.56 -2.16
N ARG A 97 3.02 -22.78 -0.85
CA ARG A 97 3.80 -22.01 0.14
C ARG A 97 5.29 -22.25 -0.13
N VAL A 98 6.01 -21.20 -0.52
CA VAL A 98 7.46 -21.26 -0.81
C VAL A 98 8.30 -21.17 0.48
N GLY A 99 7.67 -21.11 1.64
CA GLY A 99 8.38 -21.12 2.92
C GLY A 99 7.45 -21.20 4.12
N SER A 100 8.06 -21.27 5.31
CA SER A 100 7.35 -21.14 6.57
C SER A 100 6.86 -19.70 6.75
N ASN A 101 5.56 -19.51 7.04
CA ASN A 101 5.01 -18.18 7.38
C ASN A 101 5.37 -17.77 8.82
N ARG A 102 6.39 -18.40 9.43
CA ARG A 102 6.80 -18.08 10.78
C ARG A 102 7.55 -16.75 10.75
N CYS A 103 6.94 -15.73 11.36
CA CYS A 103 7.63 -14.48 11.64
C CYS A 103 8.84 -14.75 12.53
N SER A 104 9.88 -13.91 12.42
CA SER A 104 10.95 -13.91 13.42
C SER A 104 10.36 -13.60 14.79
N ASN A 105 11.03 -14.06 15.84
CA ASN A 105 10.61 -13.76 17.22
C ASN A 105 10.53 -12.24 17.45
N ASP A 106 11.48 -11.48 16.91
CA ASP A 106 11.50 -10.01 17.01
C ASP A 106 10.28 -9.36 16.33
N ALA A 107 9.88 -9.87 15.16
CA ALA A 107 8.70 -9.35 14.46
C ALA A 107 7.40 -9.71 15.18
N SER A 108 7.36 -10.87 15.88
CA SER A 108 6.24 -11.22 16.74
C SER A 108 6.19 -10.30 17.96
N LEU A 109 7.31 -10.13 18.66
CA LEU A 109 7.41 -9.27 19.83
C LEU A 109 7.01 -7.82 19.51
N LEU A 110 7.49 -7.28 18.38
CA LEU A 110 7.12 -5.95 17.93
C LEU A 110 5.63 -5.83 17.64
N ARG A 111 5.02 -6.86 17.04
CA ARG A 111 3.57 -6.89 16.79
C ARG A 111 2.79 -6.86 18.10
N ASP A 112 3.21 -7.63 19.10
CA ASP A 112 2.56 -7.72 20.39
C ASP A 112 2.66 -6.38 21.15
N GLN A 113 3.86 -5.76 21.15
CA GLN A 113 4.08 -4.43 21.73
C GLN A 113 3.23 -3.35 21.06
N MET A 114 3.13 -3.38 19.73
CA MET A 114 2.28 -2.44 19.00
C MET A 114 0.80 -2.66 19.33
N ALA A 115 0.36 -3.92 19.39
CA ALA A 115 -1.02 -4.24 19.75
C ALA A 115 -1.35 -3.69 21.15
N GLU A 116 -0.52 -3.98 22.14
CA GLU A 116 -0.68 -3.48 23.51
C GLU A 116 -0.70 -1.95 23.56
N TYR A 117 0.21 -1.28 22.85
CA TYR A 117 0.20 0.18 22.73
C TYR A 117 -1.13 0.70 22.15
N PHE A 118 -1.63 0.11 21.06
CA PHE A 118 -2.88 0.55 20.45
C PHE A 118 -4.12 0.28 21.31
N PHE A 119 -4.09 -0.77 22.16
CA PHE A 119 -5.15 -1.02 23.14
C PHE A 119 -5.15 -0.01 24.30
N HIS A 120 -3.98 0.51 24.68
CA HIS A 120 -3.86 1.49 25.77
C HIS A 120 -3.95 2.95 25.31
N VAL A 121 -3.80 3.23 24.01
CA VAL A 121 -4.07 4.56 23.45
C VAL A 121 -5.57 4.81 23.45
N GLN A 122 -5.97 5.96 24.00
CA GLN A 122 -7.35 6.44 23.97
C GLN A 122 -7.89 6.43 22.53
N ILE A 123 -9.07 5.82 22.34
CA ILE A 123 -9.76 5.78 21.05
C ILE A 123 -10.07 7.23 20.64
N PHE A 124 -9.57 7.66 19.49
CA PHE A 124 -9.88 8.99 18.99
C PHE A 124 -11.39 9.10 18.68
N PRO A 125 -12.04 10.25 18.88
CA PRO A 125 -13.49 10.40 18.67
C PRO A 125 -13.97 9.91 17.29
N TRP A 126 -13.17 10.10 16.24
CA TRP A 126 -13.47 9.63 14.89
C TRP A 126 -13.36 8.09 14.75
N GLN A 127 -12.48 7.43 15.51
CA GLN A 127 -12.38 5.97 15.54
C GLN A 127 -13.55 5.34 16.29
N ALA A 128 -13.97 5.94 17.41
CA ALA A 128 -15.16 5.49 18.15
C ALA A 128 -16.43 5.61 17.27
N ALA A 129 -16.56 6.72 16.55
CA ALA A 129 -17.64 6.92 15.59
C ALA A 129 -17.64 5.86 14.47
N TYR A 130 -16.47 5.41 14.02
CA TYR A 130 -16.34 4.35 13.02
C TYR A 130 -16.75 2.98 13.58
N VAL A 131 -16.28 2.62 14.78
CA VAL A 131 -16.60 1.34 15.44
C VAL A 131 -18.09 1.22 15.79
N ASN A 132 -18.68 2.30 16.32
CA ASN A 132 -20.09 2.34 16.71
C ASN A 132 -21.05 2.45 15.53
N ARG A 133 -20.54 2.61 14.29
CA ARG A 133 -21.36 2.64 13.08
C ARG A 133 -21.67 1.24 12.54
N SER A 134 -20.85 0.26 12.90
CA SER A 134 -20.97 -1.14 12.48
C SER A 134 -21.80 -2.03 13.42
N SER A 135 -22.31 -1.46 14.51
CA SER A 135 -23.18 -2.08 15.53
C SER A 135 -24.60 -1.52 15.44
#